data_AF-A0A1S2M7P8-F1
#
_entry.id   AF-A0A1S2M7P8-F1
#
_cell.length_a   1.000
_cell.length_b   1.000
_cell.length_c   1.000
_cell.angle_alpha   90.00
_cell.angle_beta   90.00
_cell.angle_gamma   90.00
#
_symmetry.space_group_name_H-M   'P 1'
#
loop_
_entity.id
_entity.type
_entity.pdbx_description
1 polymer ?
#
loop_
_entity_poly.entity_id
_entity_poly.type
_entity_poly.pdbx_seq_one_letter_code
_entity_poly.pdbx_strand_id
1 'polypeptide(L)'
;MKHFNNKVLGFSLLLCTLITMLIPSRFISDGMGRYAYGYPFTNITIYQSEPHSAWFGTNFFSGNDGLLINPLSIALNVIVIYLITNFIVNKYKKRKEIHQ
;
A
#
# COMPACT_ATOMS: atom_id res chain seq x y z
N MET A 1 -9.19 -24.16 12.57
CA MET A 1 -8.85 -22.92 11.84
C MET A 1 -8.27 -21.93 12.83
N LYS A 2 -7.02 -21.48 12.64
CA LYS A 2 -6.37 -20.51 13.53
C LYS A 2 -7.12 -19.18 13.40
N HIS A 3 -7.69 -18.67 14.50
CA HIS A 3 -8.48 -17.44 14.46
C HIS A 3 -7.60 -16.26 13.99
N PHE A 4 -8.09 -15.46 13.05
CA PHE A 4 -7.38 -14.28 12.58
C PHE A 4 -7.27 -13.27 13.72
N ASN A 5 -6.10 -12.64 13.86
CA ASN A 5 -5.91 -11.60 14.85
C ASN A 5 -6.42 -10.27 14.27
N ASN A 6 -7.66 -9.90 14.62
CA ASN A 6 -8.34 -8.70 14.13
C ASN A 6 -7.54 -7.41 14.35
N LYS A 7 -6.73 -7.32 15.42
CA LYS A 7 -5.88 -6.15 15.67
C LYS A 7 -4.74 -6.05 14.65
N VAL A 8 -4.10 -7.19 14.34
CA VAL A 8 -3.05 -7.26 13.33
C VAL A 8 -3.62 -6.99 11.94
N LEU A 9 -4.77 -7.57 11.63
CA LEU A 9 -5.46 -7.33 10.36
C LEU A 9 -5.83 -5.86 10.18
N GLY A 10 -6.41 -5.21 11.21
CA GLY A 10 -6.74 -3.79 11.18
C GLY A 10 -5.50 -2.91 10.99
N PHE A 11 -4.39 -3.23 11.67
CA PHE A 11 -3.12 -2.53 11.48
C PHE A 11 -2.56 -2.71 10.07
N SER A 12 -2.63 -3.92 9.52
CA SER A 12 -2.17 -4.19 8.15
C SER A 12 -2.98 -3.44 7.10
N LEU A 13 -4.30 -3.37 7.27
CA LEU A 13 -5.18 -2.55 6.42
C LEU A 13 -4.80 -1.06 6.47
N LEU A 14 -4.59 -0.52 7.67
CA LEU A 14 -4.17 0.87 7.86
C LEU A 14 -2.82 1.13 7.17
N LEU A 15 -1.85 0.24 7.33
CA LEU A 15 -0.55 0.35 6.69
C LEU A 15 -0.66 0.33 5.15
N CYS A 16 -1.47 -0.56 4.58
CA CYS A 16 -1.74 -0.60 3.14
C CYS A 16 -2.30 0.73 2.61
N THR A 17 -3.27 1.31 3.33
CA THR A 17 -3.86 2.61 2.98
C THR A 17 -2.82 3.71 3.00
N LEU A 18 -2.00 3.78 4.06
CA LEU A 18 -0.95 4.79 4.20
C LEU A 18 0.13 4.67 3.12
N ILE A 19 0.60 3.46 2.81
CA ILE A 19 1.61 3.24 1.77
C ILE A 19 1.11 3.71 0.39
N THR A 20 -0.18 3.49 0.11
CA THR A 20 -0.80 3.97 -1.13
C THR A 20 -0.86 5.50 -1.20
N MET A 21 -0.98 6.18 -0.05
CA MET A 21 -1.09 7.65 0.02
C MET A 21 0.26 8.38 0.11
N LEU A 22 1.29 7.76 0.70
CA LEU A 22 2.53 8.44 1.09
C LEU A 22 3.69 8.27 0.11
N ILE A 23 3.76 7.16 -0.63
CA ILE A 23 4.94 6.84 -1.47
C ILE A 23 4.51 6.80 -2.94
N PRO A 24 4.68 7.88 -3.72
CA PRO A 24 4.57 7.80 -5.17
C PRO A 24 5.68 6.88 -5.67
N SER A 25 5.34 5.80 -6.36
CA SER A 25 6.33 4.77 -6.69
C SER A 25 7.29 5.18 -7.82
N ARG A 26 6.96 6.21 -8.61
CA ARG A 26 7.74 6.84 -9.71
C ARG A 26 6.80 7.52 -10.72
N PHE A 27 7.23 8.63 -11.33
CA PHE A 27 6.61 9.13 -12.56
C PHE A 27 7.25 8.42 -13.76
N ILE A 28 6.43 7.82 -14.62
CA ILE A 28 6.88 7.16 -15.85
C ILE A 28 6.27 7.93 -17.02
N SER A 29 7.10 8.34 -17.98
CA SER A 29 6.68 9.08 -19.17
C SER A 29 7.06 8.29 -20.43
N ASP A 30 6.22 7.31 -20.77
CA ASP A 30 6.30 6.57 -22.04
C ASP A 30 5.10 6.98 -22.91
N GLY A 31 5.06 8.24 -23.35
CA GLY A 31 4.00 8.83 -24.18
C GLY A 31 2.84 9.48 -23.39
N MET A 32 2.47 8.94 -22.23
CA MET A 32 1.55 9.58 -21.27
C MET A 32 2.11 9.42 -19.86
N GLY A 33 2.18 10.52 -19.12
CA GLY A 33 2.66 10.54 -17.75
C GLY A 33 1.80 9.69 -16.82
N ARG A 34 2.42 8.97 -15.89
CA ARG A 34 1.68 8.21 -14.86
C ARG A 34 2.41 8.14 -13.53
N TYR A 35 1.64 8.26 -12.46
CA TYR A 35 2.06 7.99 -11.09
C TYR A 35 1.45 6.67 -10.62
N ALA A 36 2.30 5.71 -10.29
CA ALA A 36 1.89 4.44 -9.71
C ALA A 36 2.01 4.49 -8.18
N TYR A 37 1.05 3.90 -7.48
CA TYR A 37 0.97 3.83 -6.02
C TYR A 37 0.74 2.38 -5.58
N GLY A 38 1.13 2.08 -4.34
CA GLY A 38 1.02 0.76 -3.74
C GLY A 38 2.33 -0.01 -3.71
N TYR A 39 2.49 -0.81 -2.66
CA TYR A 39 3.64 -1.68 -2.46
C TYR A 39 3.23 -2.93 -1.64
N PRO A 40 3.79 -4.11 -1.92
CA PRO A 40 4.73 -4.44 -3.01
C PRO A 40 4.10 -4.50 -4.41
N PHE A 41 2.78 -4.63 -4.51
CA PHE A 41 2.07 -4.64 -5.78
C PHE A 41 1.43 -3.28 -6.03
N THR A 42 1.56 -2.75 -7.25
CA THR A 42 0.87 -1.52 -7.65
C THR A 42 -0.64 -1.75 -7.65
N ASN A 43 -1.38 -0.96 -6.89
CA ASN A 43 -2.83 -1.05 -6.77
C ASN A 43 -3.57 0.16 -7.37
N ILE A 44 -2.92 1.32 -7.47
CA ILE A 44 -3.50 2.52 -8.07
C ILE A 44 -2.50 3.12 -9.05
N THR A 45 -2.97 3.51 -10.23
CA THR A 45 -2.20 4.30 -11.19
C THR A 45 -3.02 5.52 -11.60
N ILE A 46 -2.44 6.70 -11.46
CA ILE A 46 -3.01 7.98 -11.88
C ILE A 46 -2.31 8.38 -13.19
N TYR A 47 -3.09 8.62 -14.24
CA TYR A 47 -2.59 9.10 -15.53
C TYR A 47 -2.68 10.62 -15.58
N GLN A 48 -1.64 11.26 -16.14
CA GLN A 48 -1.55 12.72 -16.28
C GLN A 48 -0.79 13.06 -17.57
N SER A 49 -1.27 14.06 -18.30
CA SER A 49 -0.58 14.58 -19.50
C SER A 49 0.70 15.34 -19.12
N GLU A 50 0.66 16.09 -18.02
CA GLU A 50 1.82 16.81 -17.46
C GLU A 50 1.96 16.53 -15.96
N PRO A 51 3.19 16.38 -15.43
CA PRO A 51 3.41 16.14 -14.01
C PRO A 51 3.08 17.39 -13.19
N HIS A 52 1.94 17.37 -12.49
CA HIS A 52 1.51 18.48 -11.65
C HIS A 52 2.06 18.44 -10.22
N SER A 53 2.04 17.27 -9.60
CA SER A 53 2.48 17.06 -8.21
C SER A 53 2.94 15.62 -8.02
N ALA A 54 3.67 15.32 -6.94
CA ALA A 54 3.96 13.95 -6.53
C ALA A 54 2.97 13.46 -5.45
N TRP A 55 2.25 14.39 -4.82
CA TRP A 55 1.32 14.09 -3.73
C TRP A 55 0.03 13.46 -4.25
N PHE A 56 -0.36 12.33 -3.67
CA PHE A 56 -1.53 11.57 -4.09
C PHE A 56 -2.80 12.42 -4.15
N GLY A 57 -3.09 13.20 -3.10
CA GLY A 57 -4.32 14.00 -3.04
C GLY A 57 -4.41 15.04 -4.16
N THR A 58 -3.34 15.81 -4.40
CA THR A 58 -3.29 16.78 -5.50
C THR A 58 -3.43 16.08 -6.86
N ASN A 59 -2.69 14.98 -7.07
CA ASN A 59 -2.79 14.23 -8.32
C ASN A 59 -4.17 13.64 -8.55
N PHE A 60 -4.81 13.15 -7.49
CA PHE A 60 -6.11 12.51 -7.57
C PHE A 60 -7.24 13.53 -7.84
N PHE A 61 -7.20 14.72 -7.25
CA PHE A 61 -8.31 15.67 -7.34
C PHE A 61 -8.16 16.77 -8.41
N SER A 62 -6.94 17.18 -8.76
CA SER A 62 -6.75 18.39 -9.58
C SER A 62 -6.04 18.19 -10.92
N GLY A 63 -5.43 17.03 -11.17
CA GLY A 63 -4.62 16.81 -12.37
C GLY A 63 -4.67 15.40 -12.92
N ASN A 64 -5.73 14.62 -12.66
CA ASN A 64 -5.86 13.29 -13.25
C ASN A 64 -6.58 13.38 -14.61
N ASP A 65 -6.01 12.72 -15.61
CA ASP A 65 -6.65 12.44 -16.89
C ASP A 65 -7.23 11.01 -16.93
N GLY A 66 -7.05 10.25 -15.85
CA GLY A 66 -7.57 8.91 -15.69
C GLY A 66 -7.03 8.20 -14.45
N LEU A 67 -7.76 7.16 -14.03
CA LEU A 67 -7.44 6.35 -12.86
C LEU A 67 -7.61 4.86 -13.16
N LEU A 68 -6.58 4.07 -12.86
CA LEU A 68 -6.66 2.62 -12.85
C LEU A 68 -6.53 2.11 -11.42
N ILE A 69 -7.52 1.34 -10.96
CA ILE A 69 -7.51 0.66 -9.66
C ILE A 69 -7.47 -0.84 -9.92
N ASN A 70 -6.58 -1.56 -9.24
CA ASN A 70 -6.48 -3.02 -9.28
C ASN A 70 -6.86 -3.63 -7.91
N PRO A 71 -8.12 -4.07 -7.72
CA PRO A 71 -8.59 -4.66 -6.46
C PRO A 71 -7.84 -5.91 -6.03
N LEU A 72 -7.36 -6.73 -6.99
CA LEU A 72 -6.57 -7.92 -6.69
C LEU A 72 -5.24 -7.54 -6.05
N SER A 73 -4.55 -6.53 -6.60
CA SER A 73 -3.32 -5.99 -6.00
C SER A 73 -3.55 -5.46 -4.59
N ILE A 74 -4.71 -4.83 -4.32
CA ILE A 74 -5.08 -4.37 -2.96
C ILE A 74 -5.15 -5.57 -2.02
N ALA A 75 -5.90 -6.61 -2.39
CA ALA A 75 -6.05 -7.81 -1.57
C ALA A 75 -4.71 -8.49 -1.29
N LEU A 76 -3.86 -8.62 -2.31
CA LEU A 76 -2.52 -9.21 -2.17
C LEU A 76 -1.61 -8.38 -1.26
N ASN A 77 -1.63 -7.04 -1.38
CA ASN A 77 -0.86 -6.16 -0.48
C ASN A 77 -1.27 -6.35 0.99
N VAL A 78 -2.58 -6.41 1.26
CA VAL A 78 -3.10 -6.63 2.62
C VAL A 78 -2.64 -7.97 3.17
N ILE A 79 -2.69 -9.04 2.37
CA ILE A 79 -2.24 -10.37 2.77
C ILE A 79 -0.74 -10.36 3.11
N VAL A 80 0.10 -9.80 2.23
CA VAL A 80 1.56 -9.76 2.45
C VAL A 80 1.89 -8.97 3.72
N ILE A 81 1.32 -7.78 3.89
CA ILE A 81 1.57 -6.94 5.07
C ILE A 81 1.05 -7.63 6.34
N TYR A 82 -0.08 -8.31 6.29
CA TYR A 82 -0.59 -9.11 7.40
C TYR A 82 0.38 -10.22 7.79
N LEU A 83 0.90 -10.98 6.82
CA LEU A 83 1.85 -12.05 7.10
C LEU A 83 3.14 -11.52 7.72
N ILE A 84 3.69 -10.42 7.19
CA ILE A 84 4.89 -9.76 7.73
C ILE A 84 4.64 -9.27 9.16
N THR A 85 3.54 -8.53 9.38
CA THR A 85 3.20 -7.99 10.70
C THR A 85 2.99 -9.11 11.72
N ASN A 86 2.24 -10.14 11.34
CA ASN A 86 2.02 -11.31 12.18
C ASN A 86 3.33 -12.04 12.53
N PHE A 87 4.23 -12.21 11.56
CA PHE A 87 5.54 -12.80 11.79
C PHE A 87 6.37 -12.00 12.81
N ILE A 88 6.42 -10.66 12.64
CA ILE A 88 7.11 -9.74 13.55
C ILE A 88 6.52 -9.86 14.96
N VAL A 89 5.20 -9.70 15.11
CA VAL A 89 4.52 -9.77 16.40
C VAL A 89 4.79 -11.09 17.12
N ASN A 90 4.75 -12.22 16.40
CA ASN A 90 5.00 -13.54 16.98
C ASN A 90 6.47 -13.71 17.43
N LYS A 91 7.43 -13.19 16.66
CA LYS A 91 8.86 -13.16 17.06
C LYS A 91 9.08 -12.32 18.31
N TYR A 92 8.45 -11.14 18.42
CA TYR A 92 8.54 -10.29 19.60
C TYR A 92 7.93 -10.93 20.85
N LYS A 93 6.76 -11.58 20.72
CA LYS A 93 6.14 -12.32 21.83
C LYS A 93 7.04 -13.44 22.35
N LYS A 94 7.60 -14.26 21.44
CA LYS A 94 8.51 -15.35 21.80
C LYS A 94 9.77 -14.86 22.53
N ARG A 95 10.32 -13.70 22.14
CA ARG A 95 11.46 -13.07 22.84
C ARG A 95 11.10 -12.68 24.27
N LYS A 96 9.91 -12.12 24.49
CA LYS A 96 9.46 -11.69 25.82
C LYS A 96 9.33 -12.87 26.78
N GLU A 97 8.81 -14.00 26.31
CA GLU A 97 8.67 -15.24 27.09
C GLU A 97 10.01 -15.86 27.51
N ILE A 98 11.09 -15.65 26.73
CA ILE A 98 12.44 -16.17 27.04
C ILE A 98 13.17 -15.29 28.07
N HIS A 99 12.71 -14.06 28.30
CA HIS A 99 13.33 -13.09 29.22
C HIS A 99 12.49 -12.84 30.49
N GLN A 100 11.44 -13.65 30.72
CA GLN A 100 10.71 -13.74 31.99
C GLN A 100 11.12 -15.01 32.73
#